data_AF-A0A1G3Y7D0-F1
#
_entry.id   AF-A0A1G3Y7D0-F1
#
_cell.length_a   1.000
_cell.length_b   1.000
_cell.length_c   1.000
_cell.angle_alpha   90.00
_cell.angle_beta   90.00
_cell.angle_gamma   90.00
#
_symmetry.space_group_name_H-M   'P 1'
#
loop_
_entity.id
_entity.type
_entity.pdbx_description
1 polymer ?
#
loop_
_entity_poly.entity_id
_entity_poly.type
_entity_poly.pdbx_seq_one_letter_code
_entity_poly.pdbx_strand_id
1 'polypeptide(L)' 'MRKKSLLETNPYLKDPELRDALIKLSAASSTAVEGVLTKYPKLSKEMKKRLRKIATAQQSRDKNR' A
#
# COMPACT_ATOMS: atom_id res chain seq x y z
N MET A 1 -17.78 17.56 14.46
CA MET A 1 -17.73 16.55 13.37
C MET A 1 -17.08 15.27 13.90
N ARG A 2 -17.73 14.11 13.79
CA ARG A 2 -17.05 12.83 14.06
C ARG A 2 -16.05 12.56 12.94
N LYS A 3 -14.77 12.32 13.27
CA LYS A 3 -13.77 11.91 12.28
C LYS A 3 -14.08 10.48 11.85
N LYS A 4 -14.14 10.26 10.53
CA LYS A 4 -14.31 8.93 9.94
C LYS A 4 -12.99 8.17 10.05
N SER A 5 -13.05 6.86 10.22
CA SER A 5 -11.83 6.04 10.26
C SER A 5 -11.16 5.98 8.88
N LEU A 6 -9.85 5.69 8.87
CA LEU A 6 -9.13 5.43 7.61
C LEU A 6 -9.71 4.21 6.88
N LEU A 7 -10.24 3.22 7.62
CA LEU A 7 -10.90 2.05 7.05
C LEU A 7 -12.21 2.41 6.35
N GLU A 8 -12.97 3.37 6.88
CA GLU A 8 -14.20 3.86 6.26
C GLU A 8 -13.94 4.65 4.97
N THR A 9 -12.86 5.42 4.96
CA THR A 9 -12.58 6.42 3.90
C THR A 9 -11.65 5.90 2.81
N ASN A 10 -10.75 4.97 3.11
CA ASN A 10 -9.78 4.45 2.16
C ASN A 10 -10.23 3.07 1.62
N PRO A 11 -10.70 2.99 0.36
CA PRO A 11 -11.17 1.73 -0.22
C PRO A 11 -10.06 0.67 -0.31
N TYR A 12 -8.79 1.06 -0.35
CA TYR A 12 -7.66 0.15 -0.44
C TYR A 12 -7.32 -0.54 0.89
N LEU A 13 -7.83 -0.03 2.02
CA LEU A 13 -7.63 -0.60 3.34
C LEU A 13 -8.77 -1.54 3.79
N LYS A 14 -9.81 -1.70 2.94
CA LYS A 14 -10.97 -2.56 3.23
C LYS A 14 -10.64 -4.05 3.10
N ASP A 15 -9.78 -4.41 2.15
CA ASP A 15 -9.29 -5.78 1.98
C ASP A 15 -8.11 -6.03 2.94
N PRO A 16 -8.24 -6.94 3.93
CA PRO A 16 -7.21 -7.19 4.93
C PRO A 16 -5.89 -7.69 4.34
N GLU A 17 -5.94 -8.53 3.30
CA GLU A 17 -4.73 -9.10 2.67
C GLU A 17 -3.97 -8.04 1.89
N LEU A 18 -4.71 -7.21 1.15
CA LEU A 18 -4.15 -6.10 0.41
C LEU A 18 -3.57 -5.02 1.34
N ARG A 19 -4.25 -4.76 2.45
CA ARG A 19 -3.79 -3.83 3.50
C ARG A 19 -2.46 -4.27 4.08
N ASP A 20 -2.35 -5.53 4.49
CA ASP A 20 -1.11 -6.08 5.04
C ASP A 20 0.03 -6.06 4.01
N ALA A 21 -0.28 -6.40 2.75
CA ALA A 21 0.67 -6.33 1.64
C ALA A 21 1.18 -4.89 1.41
N LEU A 22 0.31 -3.88 1.47
CA LEU A 22 0.69 -2.47 1.33
C LEU A 22 1.59 -2.00 2.47
N ILE A 23 1.25 -2.35 3.71
CA ILE A 23 2.03 -1.98 4.89
C ILE A 23 3.42 -2.61 4.82
N LYS A 24 3.51 -3.91 4.55
CA LYS A 24 4.79 -4.62 4.39
C LYS A 24 5.64 -4.03 3.28
N LEU A 25 5.03 -3.71 2.13
CA LEU A 25 5.76 -3.07 1.03
C LEU A 25 6.31 -1.69 1.43
N SER A 26 5.49 -0.86 2.08
CA SER A 26 5.89 0.48 2.53
C SER A 26 7.02 0.41 3.57
N ALA A 27 6.92 -0.49 4.54
CA ALA A 27 7.94 -0.70 5.53
C ALA A 27 9.24 -1.25 4.90
N ALA A 28 9.13 -2.21 3.98
CA ALA A 28 10.28 -2.73 3.22
C ALA A 28 10.99 -1.63 2.43
N SER A 29 10.25 -0.78 1.71
CA SER A 29 10.86 0.30 0.94
C SER A 29 11.51 1.35 1.83
N SER A 30 10.87 1.73 2.95
CA SER A 30 11.42 2.72 3.88
C SER A 30 12.71 2.21 4.52
N THR A 31 12.67 0.99 5.06
CA THR A 31 13.83 0.36 5.70
C THR A 31 14.99 0.11 4.72
N ALA A 32 14.70 -0.19 3.46
CA ALA A 32 15.73 -0.33 2.42
C ALA A 32 16.47 0.99 2.15
N VAL A 33 15.78 2.14 2.17
CA VAL A 33 16.41 3.46 2.03
C VAL A 33 17.35 3.74 3.22
N GLU A 34 16.97 3.31 4.41
CA GLU A 34 17.78 3.43 5.63
C GLU A 34 18.90 2.37 5.73
N GLY A 35 19.00 1.45 4.77
CA GLY A 35 20.01 0.38 4.77
C GLY A 35 19.70 -0.77 5.74
N VAL A 36 18.50 -0.83 6.31
CA VAL A 36 18.08 -1.88 7.24
C VAL A 36 17.60 -3.11 6.47
N LEU A 37 18.31 -4.23 6.64
CA LEU A 37 18.01 -5.48 5.95
C LEU A 37 16.81 -6.20 6.60
N THR A 38 15.61 -5.91 6.12
CA THR A 38 14.38 -6.53 6.60
C THR A 38 13.97 -7.75 5.76
N LYS A 39 13.64 -8.86 6.42
CA LYS A 39 13.15 -10.08 5.76
C LYS A 39 11.63 -10.05 5.62
N TYR A 40 11.13 -9.35 4.60
CA TYR A 40 9.72 -9.41 4.23
C TYR A 40 9.45 -10.56 3.23
N PRO A 41 8.35 -11.32 3.39
CA PRO A 41 8.01 -12.38 2.45
C PRO A 41 7.75 -11.80 1.06
N LYS A 42 8.23 -12.50 0.02
CA LYS A 42 8.00 -12.09 -1.36
C LYS A 42 6.51 -12.13 -1.67
N LEU A 43 5.96 -11.00 -2.09
CA LEU A 43 4.57 -10.89 -2.56
C LEU A 43 4.35 -11.78 -3.79
N SER A 44 3.18 -12.42 -3.87
CA SER A 44 2.76 -13.19 -5.03
C SER A 44 2.67 -12.32 -6.29
N LYS A 45 2.75 -12.95 -7.48
CA LYS A 45 2.62 -12.22 -8.76
C LYS A 45 1.30 -11.47 -8.87
N GLU A 46 0.21 -12.10 -8.41
CA GLU A 46 -1.12 -11.49 -8.43
C GLU A 46 -1.22 -10.30 -7.49
N MET A 47 -0.69 -10.42 -6.27
CA MET A 47 -0.68 -9.30 -5.32
C MET A 47 0.12 -8.11 -5.85
N LYS A 48 1.28 -8.36 -6.47
CA LYS A 48 2.07 -7.30 -7.14
C LYS A 48 1.29 -6.60 -8.24
N LYS A 49 0.50 -7.34 -9.03
CA LYS A 49 -0.36 -6.77 -10.08
C LYS A 49 -1.45 -5.88 -9.49
N ARG A 50 -2.11 -6.32 -8.42
CA ARG A 50 -3.13 -5.53 -7.69
C ARG A 50 -2.53 -4.23 -7.12
N LEU A 51 -1.37 -4.32 -6.48
CA LEU A 51 -0.66 -3.16 -5.90
C LEU A 51 -0.27 -2.13 -6.97
N ARG A 52 0.24 -2.57 -8.12
CA ARG A 52 0.57 -1.68 -9.24
C ARG A 52 -0.65 -0.90 -9.75
N LYS A 53 -1.80 -1.57 -9.90
CA LYS A 53 -3.05 -0.91 -10.30
C LYS A 53 -3.45 0.21 -9.34
N ILE A 54 -3.29 -0.02 -8.03
CA ILE A 54 -3.60 0.97 -7.00
C ILE A 54 -2.64 2.16 -7.08
N ALA A 55 -1.33 1.90 -7.22
CA ALA A 55 -0.33 2.95 -7.38
C ALA A 55 -0.60 3.83 -8.61
N THR A 56 -0.92 3.22 -9.75
CA THR A 56 -1.30 3.97 -10.96
C THR A 56 -2.58 4.78 -10.78
N ALA A 57 -3.57 4.25 -10.06
CA ALA A 57 -4.82 4.96 -9.77
C ALA A 57 -4.64 6.13 -8.78
N GLN A 58 -3.62 6.08 -7.92
CA GLN A 58 -3.24 7.24 -7.11
C GLN A 58 -2.48 8.29 -7.92
N GLN A 59 -1.52 7.89 -8.75
CA GLN A 59 -0.78 8.82 -9.60
C GLN A 59 -1.68 9.61 -10.55
N SER A 60 -2.74 9.00 -11.08
CA SER A 60 -3.71 9.71 -11.91
C SER A 60 -4.58 10.69 -11.10
N ARG A 61 -4.84 10.41 -9.82
CA ARG A 61 -5.53 11.35 -8.93
C ARG A 61 -4.66 12.55 -8.56
N ASP A 62 -3.39 12.32 -8.25
CA ASP A 62 -2.48 13.40 -7.84
C ASP A 62 -2.10 14.32 -9.00
N LYS A 63 -2.09 13.83 -10.25
CA LYS A 63 -1.88 14.67 -11.44
C LYS A 63 -3.05 15.60 -11.78
N ASN A 64 -4.25 15.31 -11.26
CA ASN A 64 -5.45 16.11 -11.49
C ASN A 64 -5.75 17.07 -10.33
N ARG A 65 -4.80 17.25 -9.40
CA ARG A 65 -4.92 18.12 -8.23
C ARG A 65 -3.87 19.23 -8.30
#